data_AF-A0A7Y2AF92-F1
#
_entry.id   AF-A0A7Y2AF92-F1
#
_cell.length_a   1.000
_cell.length_b   1.000
_cell.length_c   1.000
_cell.angle_alpha   90.00
_cell.angle_beta   90.00
_cell.angle_gamma   90.00
#
_symmetry.space_group_name_H-M   'P 1'
#
loop_
_entity.id
_entity.type
_entity.pdbx_description
1 polymer ?
#
loop_
_entity_poly.entity_id
_entity_poly.type
_entity_poly.pdbx_seq_one_letter_code
_entity_poly.pdbx_strand_id
1 'polypeptide(L)'
;MPSSKLRRQIAWEAARLMYSREVGEYYQAKQKAARRIYKGWIKPADLPTNAEIRDQVQLLSRLYEEQDSQQGRLLEMRLRAAWWLQRLSQFHPRLIGSVLNGSIREGSDIDIHAFAANPHSICNVLDDLGAGYELERKRIRKDGEARVYTHVHVRDDFPVEVTVYEPSLLGFRFRSSITGKPIERASLSQLERLIVMEHDIDPAQQASRLSEMDTRPDRFAVFLSLLVPLENVRQNLKYHPEGDALFHSMQVYGLAKDEMPYDEDFLLAALLHDVGKAIDPDDHVAAALEALEGFLSERTGWLIAHHMETHKIHDRTIGARRRKRLVEHPWYDDLILLGECDREGRIPGAAVESPEEALDYIEQIEEMFG
;
A
#
# COMPACT_ATOMS: atom_id res chain seq x y z
N MET A 1 -9.26 -2.36 -42.69
CA MET A 1 -9.16 -3.77 -43.13
C MET A 1 -9.70 -4.65 -42.02
N PRO A 2 -10.47 -5.71 -42.31
CA PRO A 2 -10.95 -6.62 -41.27
C PRO A 2 -9.75 -7.25 -40.56
N SER A 3 -9.70 -7.15 -39.23
CA SER A 3 -8.63 -7.75 -38.42
C SER A 3 -8.54 -9.26 -38.69
N SER A 4 -7.35 -9.75 -39.02
CA SER A 4 -7.12 -11.18 -39.23
C SER A 4 -7.56 -11.95 -37.97
N LYS A 5 -8.11 -13.16 -38.17
CA LYS A 5 -8.57 -14.02 -37.07
C LYS A 5 -7.46 -14.26 -36.05
N LEU A 6 -6.23 -14.41 -36.54
CA LEU A 6 -5.02 -14.56 -35.76
C LEU A 6 -4.74 -13.34 -34.87
N ARG A 7 -4.82 -12.13 -35.43
CA ARG A 7 -4.63 -10.88 -34.67
C ARG A 7 -5.61 -10.73 -33.50
N ARG A 8 -6.88 -11.09 -33.71
CA ARG A 8 -7.90 -11.07 -32.64
C ARG A 8 -7.62 -12.11 -31.56
N GLN A 9 -7.20 -13.32 -31.93
CA GLN A 9 -6.83 -14.36 -30.97
C GLN A 9 -5.62 -13.92 -30.12
N ILE A 10 -4.60 -13.33 -30.74
CA ILE A 10 -3.43 -12.81 -30.03
C ILE A 10 -3.82 -11.65 -29.11
N ALA A 11 -4.70 -10.75 -29.56
CA ALA A 11 -5.18 -9.64 -28.72
C ALA A 11 -5.90 -10.15 -27.46
N TRP A 12 -6.79 -11.14 -27.62
CA TRP A 12 -7.55 -11.73 -26.51
C TRP A 12 -6.65 -12.49 -25.52
N GLU A 13 -5.71 -13.31 -26.01
CA GLU A 13 -4.78 -14.05 -25.13
C GLU A 13 -3.82 -13.11 -24.41
N ALA A 14 -3.31 -12.07 -25.10
CA ALA A 14 -2.50 -11.04 -24.46
C ALA A 14 -3.29 -10.31 -23.38
N ALA A 15 -4.57 -10.04 -23.63
CA ALA A 15 -5.44 -9.43 -22.65
C ALA A 15 -5.71 -10.34 -21.44
N ARG A 16 -5.92 -11.64 -21.65
CA ARG A 16 -6.08 -12.62 -20.57
C ARG A 16 -4.82 -12.69 -19.68
N LEU A 17 -3.65 -12.75 -20.30
CA LEU A 17 -2.35 -12.75 -19.62
C LEU A 17 -2.13 -11.51 -18.74
N MET A 18 -2.55 -10.35 -19.23
CA MET A 18 -2.46 -9.10 -18.46
C MET A 18 -3.51 -9.04 -17.36
N TYR A 19 -4.73 -9.54 -17.62
CA TYR A 19 -5.80 -9.59 -16.62
C TYR A 19 -5.43 -10.51 -15.45
N SER A 20 -4.87 -11.70 -15.73
CA SER A 20 -4.43 -12.66 -14.71
C SER A 20 -3.07 -12.31 -14.07
N ARG A 21 -2.59 -11.07 -14.24
CA ARG A 21 -1.29 -10.57 -13.75
C ARG A 21 -0.06 -11.42 -14.10
N GLU A 22 -0.13 -12.29 -15.10
CA GLU A 22 1.03 -13.06 -15.55
C GLU A 22 2.09 -12.16 -16.21
N VAL A 23 1.69 -10.97 -16.69
CA VAL A 23 2.53 -10.00 -17.40
C VAL A 23 2.01 -8.57 -17.21
N GLY A 24 2.85 -7.64 -16.75
CA GLY A 24 2.49 -6.21 -16.61
C GLY A 24 2.61 -5.37 -17.89
N GLU A 25 3.51 -5.73 -18.80
CA GLU A 25 3.80 -4.93 -19.99
C GLU A 25 3.13 -5.45 -21.27
N TYR A 26 2.53 -4.54 -22.06
CA TYR A 26 1.90 -4.87 -23.34
C TYR A 26 2.83 -5.57 -24.34
N TYR A 27 4.11 -5.20 -24.36
CA TYR A 27 5.09 -5.81 -25.27
C TYR A 27 5.32 -7.29 -24.93
N GLN A 28 5.56 -7.57 -23.66
CA GLN A 28 5.76 -8.92 -23.15
C GLN A 28 4.49 -9.76 -23.32
N ALA A 29 3.31 -9.19 -23.02
CA ALA A 29 2.02 -9.87 -23.16
C ALA A 29 1.78 -10.29 -24.61
N LYS A 30 2.08 -9.40 -25.55
CA LYS A 30 1.97 -9.63 -27.00
C LYS A 30 2.90 -10.74 -27.48
N GLN A 31 4.17 -10.75 -27.04
CA GLN A 31 5.11 -11.82 -27.39
C GLN A 31 4.69 -13.18 -26.82
N LYS A 32 4.29 -13.22 -25.54
CA LYS A 32 3.87 -14.44 -24.85
C LYS A 32 2.61 -15.03 -25.49
N ALA A 33 1.62 -14.19 -25.78
CA ALA A 33 0.40 -14.58 -26.50
C ALA A 33 0.69 -15.10 -27.92
N ALA A 34 1.52 -14.39 -28.69
CA ALA A 34 1.93 -14.78 -30.03
C ALA A 34 2.58 -16.17 -30.04
N ARG A 35 3.50 -16.44 -29.11
CA ARG A 35 4.18 -17.74 -28.96
C ARG A 35 3.23 -18.87 -28.57
N ARG A 36 2.23 -18.59 -27.72
CA ARG A 36 1.22 -19.60 -27.30
C ARG A 36 0.30 -20.00 -28.46
N ILE A 37 -0.09 -19.04 -29.29
CA ILE A 37 -1.08 -19.25 -30.36
C ILE A 37 -0.45 -19.78 -31.64
N TYR A 38 0.78 -19.36 -31.96
CA TYR A 38 1.41 -19.69 -33.23
C TYR A 38 2.89 -20.08 -33.07
N LYS A 39 3.23 -21.28 -33.56
CA LYS A 39 4.61 -21.82 -33.55
C LYS A 39 5.32 -21.48 -34.86
N GLY A 40 5.58 -20.19 -35.09
CA GLY A 40 6.25 -19.70 -36.29
C GLY A 40 6.40 -18.17 -36.29
N TRP A 41 7.00 -17.62 -37.35
CA TRP A 41 7.14 -16.18 -37.49
C TRP A 41 5.80 -15.53 -37.83
N ILE A 42 5.38 -14.55 -37.02
CA ILE A 42 4.14 -13.78 -37.23
C ILE A 42 4.49 -12.47 -37.92
N LYS A 43 3.77 -12.14 -38.99
CA LYS A 43 3.94 -10.86 -39.69
C LYS A 43 3.59 -9.69 -38.75
N PRO A 44 4.32 -8.57 -38.79
CA PRO A 44 4.01 -7.41 -37.96
C PRO A 44 2.57 -6.89 -38.09
N ALA A 45 1.96 -7.04 -39.28
CA ALA A 45 0.56 -6.62 -39.53
C ALA A 45 -0.49 -7.49 -38.79
N ASP A 46 -0.13 -8.74 -38.44
CA ASP A 46 -0.98 -9.70 -37.73
C ASP A 46 -0.81 -9.61 -36.20
N LEU A 47 0.14 -8.81 -35.72
CA LEU A 47 0.26 -8.52 -34.30
C LEU A 47 -0.71 -7.40 -33.89
N PRO A 48 -1.38 -7.53 -32.74
CA PRO A 48 -2.27 -6.49 -32.26
C PRO A 48 -1.48 -5.27 -31.79
N THR A 49 -2.11 -4.11 -31.89
CA THR A 49 -1.68 -2.87 -31.26
C THR A 49 -1.93 -2.91 -29.76
N ASN A 50 -1.23 -2.07 -28.99
CA ASN A 50 -1.47 -2.00 -27.54
C ASN A 50 -2.90 -1.48 -27.25
N ALA A 51 -3.45 -0.64 -28.12
CA ALA A 51 -4.84 -0.20 -28.04
C ALA A 51 -5.82 -1.38 -28.16
N GLU A 52 -5.65 -2.27 -29.14
CA GLU A 52 -6.52 -3.46 -29.28
C GLU A 52 -6.42 -4.41 -28.09
N ILE A 53 -5.23 -4.60 -27.53
CA ILE A 53 -5.06 -5.41 -26.31
C ILE A 53 -5.80 -4.75 -25.14
N ARG A 54 -5.61 -3.45 -24.93
CA ARG A 54 -6.29 -2.68 -23.88
C ARG A 54 -7.81 -2.80 -23.98
N ASP A 55 -8.36 -2.62 -25.19
CA ASP A 55 -9.81 -2.72 -25.42
C ASP A 55 -10.32 -4.14 -25.10
N GLN A 56 -9.55 -5.20 -25.38
CA GLN A 56 -9.88 -6.58 -24.97
C GLN A 56 -9.80 -6.80 -23.46
N VAL A 57 -8.82 -6.19 -22.77
CA VAL A 57 -8.77 -6.33 -21.31
C VAL A 57 -9.94 -5.61 -20.65
N GLN A 58 -10.34 -4.45 -21.18
CA GLN A 58 -11.54 -3.75 -20.72
C GLN A 58 -12.79 -4.64 -20.86
N LEU A 59 -12.90 -5.37 -21.98
CA LEU A 59 -13.99 -6.33 -22.17
C LEU A 59 -13.92 -7.49 -21.15
N LEU A 60 -12.72 -8.05 -20.91
CA LEU A 60 -12.51 -9.14 -19.97
C LEU A 60 -12.84 -8.76 -18.52
N SER A 61 -12.39 -7.59 -18.07
CA SER A 61 -12.70 -7.10 -16.71
C SER A 61 -14.21 -6.98 -16.50
N ARG A 62 -14.96 -6.42 -17.46
CA ARG A 62 -16.43 -6.35 -17.41
C ARG A 62 -17.15 -7.71 -17.40
N LEU A 63 -16.49 -8.77 -17.86
CA LEU A 63 -17.07 -10.12 -17.96
C LEU A 63 -16.80 -10.98 -16.71
N TYR A 64 -15.70 -10.71 -15.99
CA TYR A 64 -15.25 -11.54 -14.87
C TYR A 64 -15.47 -10.90 -13.49
N GLU A 65 -15.65 -9.58 -13.41
CA GLU A 65 -15.91 -8.87 -12.16
C GLU A 65 -17.44 -8.70 -11.96
N GLU A 66 -17.93 -8.97 -10.74
CA GLU A 66 -19.32 -8.66 -10.35
C GLU A 66 -19.55 -7.16 -10.53
N GLN A 67 -20.44 -6.78 -11.44
CA GLN A 67 -20.58 -5.39 -11.91
C GLN A 67 -20.84 -4.38 -10.78
N ASP A 68 -21.53 -4.81 -9.72
CA ASP A 68 -21.83 -3.96 -8.56
C ASP A 68 -20.59 -3.65 -7.70
N SER A 69 -19.67 -4.63 -7.53
CA SER A 69 -18.45 -4.43 -6.75
C SER A 69 -17.43 -3.56 -7.49
N GLN A 70 -17.33 -3.70 -8.82
CA GLN A 70 -16.46 -2.85 -9.65
C GLN A 70 -16.97 -1.39 -9.71
N GLN A 71 -18.28 -1.17 -9.81
CA GLN A 71 -18.87 0.17 -9.79
C GLN A 71 -18.66 0.87 -8.44
N GLY A 72 -18.84 0.15 -7.32
CA GLY A 72 -18.56 0.65 -5.98
C GLY A 72 -17.10 1.07 -5.81
N ARG A 73 -16.16 0.19 -6.20
CA ARG A 73 -14.72 0.47 -6.15
C ARG A 73 -14.33 1.68 -7.02
N LEU A 74 -14.87 1.78 -8.24
CA LEU A 74 -14.58 2.93 -9.11
C LEU A 74 -15.03 4.24 -8.50
N LEU A 75 -16.20 4.26 -7.86
CA LEU A 75 -16.68 5.42 -7.14
C LEU A 75 -15.72 5.81 -6.02
N GLU A 76 -15.32 4.86 -5.18
CA GLU A 76 -14.38 5.10 -4.08
C GLU A 76 -13.05 5.68 -4.59
N MET A 77 -12.47 5.08 -5.62
CA MET A 77 -11.23 5.58 -6.24
C MET A 77 -11.40 7.00 -6.80
N ARG A 78 -12.55 7.32 -7.40
CA ARG A 78 -12.82 8.68 -7.95
C ARG A 78 -13.04 9.71 -6.85
N LEU A 79 -13.75 9.36 -5.77
CA LEU A 79 -13.88 10.21 -4.59
C LEU A 79 -12.50 10.47 -3.97
N ARG A 80 -11.68 9.43 -3.82
CA ARG A 80 -10.33 9.57 -3.28
C ARG A 80 -9.43 10.42 -4.18
N ALA A 81 -9.51 10.22 -5.49
CA ALA A 81 -8.81 11.06 -6.46
C ALA A 81 -9.25 12.53 -6.35
N ALA A 82 -10.55 12.82 -6.22
CA ALA A 82 -11.06 14.18 -6.07
C ALA A 82 -10.51 14.84 -4.78
N TRP A 83 -10.47 14.10 -3.67
CA TRP A 83 -9.87 14.56 -2.43
C TRP A 83 -8.39 14.95 -2.62
N TRP A 84 -7.58 14.11 -3.29
CA TRP A 84 -6.19 14.44 -3.60
C TRP A 84 -6.04 15.65 -4.52
N LEU A 85 -6.87 15.77 -5.54
CA LEU A 85 -6.87 16.94 -6.42
C LEU A 85 -7.18 18.25 -5.65
N GLN A 86 -8.00 18.17 -4.61
CA GLN A 86 -8.29 19.30 -3.72
C GLN A 86 -7.07 19.67 -2.86
N ARG A 87 -6.43 18.69 -2.22
CA ARG A 87 -5.24 18.90 -1.37
C ARG A 87 -4.03 19.41 -2.16
N LEU A 88 -3.84 18.92 -3.38
CA LEU A 88 -2.76 19.34 -4.27
C LEU A 88 -3.12 20.53 -5.16
N SER A 89 -4.23 21.24 -4.88
CA SER A 89 -4.80 22.26 -5.77
C SER A 89 -3.81 23.35 -6.23
N GLN A 90 -2.85 23.74 -5.37
CA GLN A 90 -1.80 24.70 -5.71
C GLN A 90 -0.88 24.26 -6.87
N PHE A 91 -0.81 22.95 -7.15
CA PHE A 91 0.00 22.36 -8.22
C PHE A 91 -0.81 22.07 -9.49
N HIS A 92 -2.02 22.62 -9.62
CA HIS A 92 -2.89 22.46 -10.78
C HIS A 92 -3.11 20.99 -11.21
N PRO A 93 -3.45 20.10 -10.27
CA PRO A 93 -3.38 18.66 -10.50
C PRO A 93 -4.46 18.23 -11.51
N ARG A 94 -4.17 17.15 -12.25
CA ARG A 94 -5.07 16.57 -13.25
C ARG A 94 -5.09 15.06 -13.10
N LEU A 95 -6.27 14.49 -12.87
CA LEU A 95 -6.47 13.05 -12.92
C LEU A 95 -6.32 12.57 -14.36
N ILE A 96 -5.60 11.47 -14.55
CA ILE A 96 -5.49 10.76 -15.83
C ILE A 96 -5.75 9.26 -15.61
N GLY A 97 -5.48 8.44 -16.62
CA GLY A 97 -5.36 6.99 -16.40
C GLY A 97 -6.69 6.25 -16.28
N SER A 98 -6.63 5.11 -15.58
CA SER A 98 -7.70 4.11 -15.55
C SER A 98 -8.95 4.58 -14.81
N VAL A 99 -8.77 5.31 -13.71
CA VAL A 99 -9.82 5.85 -12.83
C VAL A 99 -10.66 6.91 -13.54
N LEU A 100 -10.03 7.77 -14.34
CA LEU A 100 -10.76 8.73 -15.18
C LEU A 100 -11.62 8.00 -16.22
N ASN A 101 -11.02 7.05 -16.93
CA ASN A 101 -11.66 6.37 -18.06
C ASN A 101 -12.67 5.28 -17.65
N GLY A 102 -12.83 5.03 -16.34
CA GLY A 102 -13.71 3.99 -15.81
C GLY A 102 -13.25 2.57 -16.15
N SER A 103 -11.95 2.37 -16.42
CA SER A 103 -11.39 1.08 -16.82
C SER A 103 -10.43 0.53 -15.76
N ILE A 104 -10.84 0.63 -14.50
CA ILE A 104 -10.09 0.11 -13.36
C ILE A 104 -10.10 -1.42 -13.36
N ARG A 105 -9.08 -2.00 -12.74
CA ARG A 105 -8.93 -3.43 -12.49
C ARG A 105 -8.48 -3.60 -11.05
N GLU A 106 -8.45 -4.84 -10.60
CA GLU A 106 -7.81 -5.15 -9.32
C GLU A 106 -6.35 -4.66 -9.31
N GLY A 107 -6.00 -3.81 -8.35
CA GLY A 107 -4.67 -3.21 -8.23
C GLY A 107 -4.43 -1.98 -9.11
N SER A 108 -5.47 -1.39 -9.69
CA SER A 108 -5.34 -0.06 -10.33
C SER A 108 -4.97 1.02 -9.32
N ASP A 109 -4.19 1.96 -9.81
CA ASP A 109 -3.67 3.16 -9.16
C ASP A 109 -4.44 4.42 -9.59
N ILE A 110 -4.28 5.48 -8.80
CA ILE A 110 -4.76 6.83 -9.09
C ILE A 110 -3.60 7.63 -9.69
N ASP A 111 -3.63 7.82 -11.01
CA ASP A 111 -2.63 8.60 -11.74
C ASP A 111 -2.93 10.11 -11.73
N ILE A 112 -2.04 10.91 -11.18
CA ILE A 112 -2.16 12.37 -11.12
C ILE A 112 -0.97 13.04 -11.83
N HIS A 113 -1.26 13.97 -12.73
CA HIS A 113 -0.26 14.94 -13.19
C HIS A 113 -0.32 16.18 -12.32
N ALA A 114 0.81 16.57 -11.72
CA ALA A 114 0.96 17.80 -10.96
C ALA A 114 2.05 18.69 -11.57
N PHE A 115 1.94 20.00 -11.36
CA PHE A 115 2.81 21.01 -11.97
C PHE A 115 3.48 21.86 -10.91
N ALA A 116 4.78 21.65 -10.70
CA ALA A 116 5.57 22.31 -9.67
C ALA A 116 7.00 22.58 -10.18
N ALA A 117 7.54 23.76 -9.89
CA ALA A 117 8.92 24.10 -10.24
C ALA A 117 9.94 23.30 -9.39
N ASN A 118 9.53 22.85 -8.20
CA ASN A 118 10.33 22.01 -7.33
C ASN A 118 9.47 20.85 -6.81
N PRO A 119 9.78 19.58 -7.14
CA PRO A 119 9.03 18.43 -6.65
C PRO A 119 8.93 18.35 -5.12
N HIS A 120 9.94 18.85 -4.39
CA HIS A 120 9.91 18.85 -2.92
C HIS A 120 8.77 19.71 -2.34
N SER A 121 8.23 20.69 -3.09
CA SER A 121 7.06 21.43 -2.63
C SER A 121 5.81 20.55 -2.51
N ILE A 122 5.70 19.49 -3.33
CA ILE A 122 4.63 18.49 -3.21
C ILE A 122 4.88 17.63 -1.97
N CYS A 123 6.10 17.16 -1.75
CA CYS A 123 6.51 16.41 -0.57
C CYS A 123 6.14 17.13 0.74
N ASN A 124 6.43 18.43 0.84
CA ASN A 124 6.06 19.21 2.03
C ASN A 124 4.54 19.19 2.32
N VAL A 125 3.69 19.21 1.28
CA VAL A 125 2.24 19.11 1.46
C VAL A 125 1.84 17.72 1.95
N LEU A 126 2.53 16.68 1.49
CA LEU A 126 2.31 15.30 1.96
C LEU A 126 2.77 15.14 3.42
N ASP A 127 3.91 15.72 3.79
CA ASP A 127 4.42 15.74 5.17
C ASP A 127 3.44 16.45 6.11
N ASP A 128 2.95 17.65 5.73
CA ASP A 128 1.95 18.42 6.51
C ASP A 128 0.63 17.65 6.69
N LEU A 129 0.31 16.75 5.75
CA LEU A 129 -0.85 15.89 5.79
C LEU A 129 -0.57 14.53 6.47
N GLY A 130 0.67 14.24 6.87
CA GLY A 130 1.05 12.94 7.45
C GLY A 130 0.92 11.75 6.49
N ALA A 131 0.97 12.00 5.18
CA ALA A 131 0.91 10.94 4.16
C ALA A 131 2.30 10.31 3.94
N GLY A 132 2.37 8.98 3.93
CA GLY A 132 3.57 8.25 3.52
C GLY A 132 3.78 8.33 2.01
N TYR A 133 5.02 8.52 1.54
CA TYR A 133 5.34 8.53 0.12
C TYR A 133 6.79 8.15 -0.20
N GLU A 134 7.00 7.71 -1.44
CA GLU A 134 8.32 7.49 -2.03
C GLU A 134 8.57 8.46 -3.20
N LEU A 135 9.78 9.04 -3.28
CA LEU A 135 10.18 9.93 -4.37
C LEU A 135 11.10 9.21 -5.38
N GLU A 136 10.55 8.81 -6.52
CA GLU A 136 11.31 8.18 -7.60
C GLU A 136 11.78 9.22 -8.64
N ARG A 137 13.06 9.18 -9.02
CA ARG A 137 13.63 10.01 -10.09
C ARG A 137 14.23 9.17 -11.20
N LYS A 138 13.56 9.12 -12.34
CA LYS A 138 13.99 8.33 -13.51
C LYS A 138 14.60 9.21 -14.59
N ARG A 139 15.88 8.97 -14.91
CA ARG A 139 16.56 9.62 -16.05
C ARG A 139 16.28 8.84 -17.33
N ILE A 140 15.50 9.44 -18.23
CA ILE A 140 15.18 8.86 -19.54
C ILE A 140 15.86 9.71 -20.61
N ARG A 141 16.58 9.04 -21.53
CA ARG A 141 17.04 9.68 -22.77
C ARG A 141 15.94 9.54 -23.83
N LYS A 142 15.36 10.66 -24.25
CA LYS A 142 14.36 10.70 -25.32
C LYS A 142 14.81 11.74 -26.34
N ASP A 143 14.89 11.33 -27.61
CA ASP A 143 15.31 12.20 -28.73
C ASP A 143 16.67 12.89 -28.54
N GLY A 144 17.62 12.23 -27.85
CA GLY A 144 18.96 12.77 -27.58
C GLY A 144 19.05 13.72 -26.38
N GLU A 145 17.91 14.13 -25.81
CA GLU A 145 17.85 14.91 -24.58
C GLU A 145 17.66 14.00 -23.35
N ALA A 146 18.44 14.24 -22.30
CA ALA A 146 18.22 13.61 -21.01
C ALA A 146 17.10 14.36 -20.27
N ARG A 147 15.99 13.68 -19.99
CA ARG A 147 14.90 14.21 -19.17
C ARG A 147 14.81 13.42 -17.87
N VAL A 148 14.70 14.13 -16.76
CA VAL A 148 14.42 13.55 -15.45
C VAL A 148 12.90 13.56 -15.29
N TYR A 149 12.31 12.40 -15.11
CA TYR A 149 10.93 12.26 -14.68
C TYR A 149 10.93 12.05 -13.17
N THR A 150 10.09 12.82 -12.47
CA THR A 150 9.94 12.71 -11.02
C THR A 150 8.54 12.22 -10.74
N HIS A 151 8.46 11.12 -10.01
CA HIS A 151 7.22 10.49 -9.58
C HIS A 151 7.21 10.49 -8.05
N VAL A 152 6.07 10.86 -7.46
CA VAL A 152 5.83 10.73 -6.02
C VAL A 152 4.76 9.66 -5.86
N HIS A 153 5.12 8.53 -5.27
CA HIS A 153 4.21 7.43 -5.00
C HIS A 153 3.67 7.60 -3.59
N VAL A 154 2.40 7.95 -3.46
CA VAL A 154 1.75 8.20 -2.16
C VAL A 154 1.06 6.92 -1.71
N ARG A 155 1.33 6.51 -0.47
CA ARG A 155 0.68 5.38 0.19
C ARG A 155 -0.66 5.82 0.75
N ASP A 156 -1.70 5.11 0.36
CA ASP A 156 -3.09 5.43 0.66
C ASP A 156 -3.97 4.19 0.39
N ASP A 157 -5.28 4.29 0.63
CA ASP A 157 -6.25 3.21 0.37
C ASP A 157 -6.19 2.68 -1.07
N PHE A 158 -5.81 3.54 -2.00
CA PHE A 158 -5.44 3.18 -3.35
C PHE A 158 -4.05 3.74 -3.65
N PRO A 159 -3.14 2.99 -4.30
CA PRO A 159 -1.86 3.54 -4.71
C PRO A 159 -2.07 4.80 -5.55
N VAL A 160 -1.37 5.89 -5.21
CA VAL A 160 -1.47 7.17 -5.92
C VAL A 160 -0.11 7.50 -6.51
N GLU A 161 -0.04 7.64 -7.83
CA GLU A 161 1.17 8.06 -8.53
C GLU A 161 1.02 9.53 -8.96
N VAL A 162 1.86 10.41 -8.41
CA VAL A 162 1.93 11.82 -8.82
C VAL A 162 3.12 12.03 -9.74
N THR A 163 2.88 12.14 -11.04
CA THR A 163 3.92 12.56 -12.00
C THR A 163 4.07 14.08 -11.97
N VAL A 164 5.28 14.56 -11.66
CA VAL A 164 5.59 15.99 -11.51
C VAL A 164 6.18 16.57 -12.80
N TYR A 165 5.55 17.64 -13.29
CA TYR A 165 6.00 18.41 -14.45
C TYR A 165 6.33 19.86 -14.09
N GLU A 166 7.15 20.48 -14.93
CA GLU A 166 7.40 21.93 -14.86
C GLU A 166 6.12 22.73 -15.14
N PRO A 167 5.89 23.88 -14.46
CA PRO A 167 4.70 24.72 -14.69
C PRO A 167 4.53 25.19 -16.14
N SER A 168 5.63 25.33 -16.89
CA SER A 168 5.60 25.68 -18.32
C SER A 168 4.86 24.65 -19.20
N LEU A 169 4.66 23.43 -18.70
CA LEU A 169 4.00 22.34 -19.40
C LEU A 169 2.49 22.24 -19.13
N LEU A 170 1.87 23.16 -18.38
CA LEU A 170 0.43 23.17 -18.09
C LEU A 170 -0.44 23.06 -19.37
N GLY A 171 -0.07 23.82 -20.40
CA GLY A 171 -0.73 23.83 -21.70
C GLY A 171 -0.36 22.65 -22.62
N PHE A 172 0.66 21.86 -22.24
CA PHE A 172 1.17 20.79 -23.09
C PHE A 172 0.16 19.64 -23.19
N ARG A 173 -0.06 19.16 -24.42
CA ARG A 173 -0.91 17.98 -24.68
C ARG A 173 -0.05 16.73 -24.68
N PHE A 174 0.10 16.14 -23.49
CA PHE A 174 0.79 14.86 -23.33
C PHE A 174 0.12 13.78 -24.18
N ARG A 175 0.93 12.86 -24.69
CA ARG A 175 0.46 11.71 -25.46
C ARG A 175 0.72 10.43 -24.69
N SER A 176 -0.28 9.55 -24.70
CA SER A 176 -0.19 8.23 -24.09
C SER A 176 0.92 7.43 -24.78
N SER A 177 1.85 6.88 -23.99
CA SER A 177 2.88 5.95 -24.48
C SER A 177 2.30 4.67 -25.06
N ILE A 178 1.08 4.31 -24.66
CA ILE A 178 0.36 3.10 -25.07
C ILE A 178 -0.36 3.32 -26.40
N THR A 179 -1.10 4.43 -26.53
CA THR A 179 -2.00 4.66 -27.68
C THR A 179 -1.52 5.71 -28.66
N GLY A 180 -0.54 6.54 -28.29
CA GLY A 180 -0.07 7.68 -29.07
C GLY A 180 -1.06 8.85 -29.19
N LYS A 181 -2.27 8.69 -28.64
CA LYS A 181 -3.33 9.70 -28.58
C LYS A 181 -3.07 10.69 -27.42
N PRO A 182 -3.63 11.91 -27.47
CA PRO A 182 -3.63 12.81 -26.33
C PRO A 182 -4.17 12.11 -25.07
N ILE A 183 -3.49 12.28 -23.93
CA ILE A 183 -3.94 11.75 -22.65
C ILE A 183 -5.18 12.53 -22.22
N GLU A 184 -6.26 11.81 -21.95
CA GLU A 184 -7.45 12.38 -21.33
C GLU A 184 -7.11 12.80 -19.89
N ARG A 185 -7.57 13.99 -19.51
CA ARG A 185 -7.24 14.59 -18.22
C ARG A 185 -8.43 15.36 -17.67
N ALA A 186 -8.66 15.27 -16.37
CA ALA A 186 -9.74 15.98 -15.69
C ALA A 186 -9.19 16.88 -14.58
N SER A 187 -9.67 18.11 -14.49
CA SER A 187 -9.57 18.92 -13.27
C SER A 187 -10.52 18.40 -12.18
N LEU A 188 -10.33 18.85 -10.94
CA LEU A 188 -11.25 18.56 -9.83
C LEU A 188 -12.72 18.78 -10.23
N SER A 189 -13.04 19.97 -10.73
CA SER A 189 -14.41 20.32 -11.17
C SER A 189 -14.96 19.49 -12.34
N GLN A 190 -14.09 18.86 -13.14
CA GLN A 190 -14.52 17.94 -14.20
C GLN A 190 -14.80 16.56 -13.61
N LEU A 191 -13.93 16.10 -12.70
CA LEU A 191 -14.09 14.84 -11.99
C LEU A 191 -15.32 14.85 -11.07
N GLU A 192 -15.57 15.94 -10.35
CA GLU A 192 -16.74 16.06 -9.47
C GLU A 192 -18.04 15.91 -10.27
N ARG A 193 -18.14 16.61 -11.41
CA ARG A 193 -19.28 16.46 -12.33
C ARG A 193 -19.40 15.06 -12.90
N LEU A 194 -18.28 14.41 -13.23
CA LEU A 194 -18.26 13.03 -13.70
C LEU A 194 -18.83 12.08 -12.65
N ILE A 195 -18.45 12.25 -11.38
CA ILE A 195 -18.92 11.42 -10.28
C ILE A 195 -20.44 11.52 -10.13
N VAL A 196 -20.98 12.75 -10.10
CA VAL A 196 -22.42 13.00 -10.03
C VAL A 196 -23.16 12.34 -11.21
N MET A 197 -22.62 12.47 -12.42
CA MET A 197 -23.29 11.97 -13.63
C MET A 197 -23.23 10.45 -13.79
N GLU A 198 -22.13 9.80 -13.41
CA GLU A 198 -21.93 8.37 -13.65
C GLU A 198 -22.29 7.48 -12.45
N HIS A 199 -22.30 8.00 -11.22
CA HIS A 199 -22.57 7.23 -10.01
C HIS A 199 -23.89 7.60 -9.30
N ASP A 200 -24.67 8.52 -9.87
CA ASP A 200 -25.98 8.97 -9.33
C ASP A 200 -25.91 9.45 -7.88
N ILE A 201 -24.85 10.19 -7.56
CA ILE A 201 -24.62 10.79 -6.23
C ILE A 201 -24.95 12.27 -6.31
N ASP A 202 -25.78 12.76 -5.38
CA ASP A 202 -26.07 14.18 -5.26
C ASP A 202 -24.82 14.98 -4.80
N PRO A 203 -24.56 16.18 -5.35
CA PRO A 203 -23.46 17.04 -4.92
C PRO A 203 -23.29 17.23 -3.40
N ALA A 204 -24.38 17.29 -2.62
CA ALA A 204 -24.27 17.43 -1.17
C ALA A 204 -23.70 16.16 -0.51
N GLN A 205 -24.11 14.98 -0.98
CA GLN A 205 -23.57 13.71 -0.51
C GLN A 205 -22.09 13.55 -0.88
N GLN A 206 -21.72 13.96 -2.09
CA GLN A 206 -20.32 13.98 -2.51
C GLN A 206 -19.47 14.90 -1.63
N ALA A 207 -19.93 16.13 -1.38
CA ALA A 207 -19.22 17.09 -0.55
C ALA A 207 -19.05 16.59 0.90
N SER A 208 -20.08 15.96 1.49
CA SER A 208 -20.01 15.35 2.83
C SER A 208 -18.90 14.29 2.88
N ARG A 209 -18.91 13.35 1.93
CA ARG A 209 -17.90 12.28 1.86
C ARG A 209 -16.48 12.84 1.71
N LEU A 210 -16.29 13.85 0.87
CA LEU A 210 -14.98 14.49 0.70
C LEU A 210 -14.53 15.21 1.98
N SER A 211 -15.45 15.80 2.74
CA SER A 211 -15.13 16.50 3.99
C SER A 211 -14.81 15.56 5.16
N GLU A 212 -15.33 14.34 5.12
CA GLU A 212 -15.09 13.29 6.12
C GLU A 212 -13.80 12.50 5.84
N MET A 213 -13.29 12.57 4.60
CA MET A 213 -12.03 11.94 4.21
C MET A 213 -10.82 12.67 4.80
N ASP A 214 -9.85 11.89 5.27
CA ASP A 214 -8.53 12.36 5.68
C ASP A 214 -7.40 11.58 5.00
N THR A 215 -6.14 11.97 5.18
CA THR A 215 -5.02 11.08 4.85
C THR A 215 -5.14 9.79 5.63
N ARG A 216 -4.76 8.68 4.99
CA ARG A 216 -4.39 7.51 5.77
C ARG A 216 -3.01 7.81 6.35
N PRO A 217 -2.86 7.92 7.68
CA PRO A 217 -1.56 8.18 8.24
C PRO A 217 -0.64 7.02 7.88
N ASP A 218 0.62 7.33 7.60
CA ASP A 218 1.63 6.29 7.42
C ASP A 218 1.67 5.41 8.67
N ARG A 219 1.48 4.10 8.49
CA ARG A 219 1.37 3.16 9.61
C ARG A 219 2.67 3.13 10.42
N PHE A 220 3.83 3.29 9.77
CA PHE A 220 5.11 3.31 10.45
C PHE A 220 5.29 4.58 11.28
N ALA A 221 4.83 5.73 10.80
CA ALA A 221 4.73 6.95 11.61
C ALA A 221 3.83 6.77 12.84
N VAL A 222 2.68 6.07 12.70
CA VAL A 222 1.81 5.73 13.84
C VAL A 222 2.55 4.84 14.83
N PHE A 223 3.18 3.77 14.36
CA PHE A 223 3.97 2.86 15.20
C PHE A 223 5.09 3.58 15.95
N LEU A 224 5.84 4.45 15.27
CA LEU A 224 6.87 5.26 15.91
C LEU A 224 6.29 6.17 16.99
N SER A 225 5.15 6.81 16.73
CA SER A 225 4.48 7.68 17.71
C SER A 225 4.01 6.94 18.96
N LEU A 226 3.74 5.64 18.86
CA LEU A 226 3.35 4.76 19.97
C LEU A 226 4.56 4.16 20.70
N LEU A 227 5.68 3.95 20.01
CA LEU A 227 6.92 3.44 20.59
C LEU A 227 7.65 4.50 21.41
N VAL A 228 7.84 5.71 20.88
CA VAL A 228 8.63 6.78 21.52
C VAL A 228 8.23 7.05 22.98
N PRO A 229 6.92 7.13 23.35
CA PRO A 229 6.50 7.33 24.73
C PRO A 229 6.98 6.26 25.73
N LEU A 230 7.25 5.03 25.27
CA LEU A 230 7.68 3.92 26.13
C LEU A 230 9.03 4.17 26.81
N GLU A 231 9.87 5.07 26.30
CA GLU A 231 11.15 5.46 26.92
C GLU A 231 10.94 6.01 28.35
N ASN A 232 9.78 6.62 28.58
CA ASN A 232 9.41 7.21 29.86
C ASN A 232 8.64 6.22 30.78
N VAL A 233 8.32 5.03 30.29
CA VAL A 233 7.59 4.00 31.04
C VAL A 233 8.58 3.11 31.78
N ARG A 234 8.82 3.42 33.06
CA ARG A 234 9.71 2.63 33.92
C ARG A 234 9.06 1.30 34.30
N GLN A 235 9.76 0.20 34.01
CA GLN A 235 9.33 -1.14 34.39
C GLN A 235 9.79 -1.48 35.81
N ASN A 236 9.18 -2.51 36.38
CA ASN A 236 9.59 -3.04 37.67
C ASN A 236 10.94 -3.77 37.54
N LEU A 237 12.00 -3.17 38.08
CA LEU A 237 13.39 -3.67 38.04
C LEU A 237 13.59 -5.11 38.55
N LYS A 238 12.64 -5.66 39.34
CA LYS A 238 12.68 -7.06 39.75
C LYS A 238 12.41 -8.02 38.58
N TYR A 239 11.50 -7.64 37.70
CA TYR A 239 11.03 -8.47 36.58
C TYR A 239 11.60 -8.02 35.24
N HIS A 240 11.99 -6.74 35.16
CA HIS A 240 12.53 -6.05 33.99
C HIS A 240 13.78 -5.26 34.42
N PRO A 241 14.91 -5.94 34.68
CA PRO A 241 16.14 -5.29 35.12
C PRO A 241 16.75 -4.35 34.05
N GLU A 242 16.31 -4.46 32.80
CA GLU A 242 16.72 -3.65 31.66
C GLU A 242 16.25 -2.19 31.75
N GLY A 243 15.18 -1.89 32.48
CA GLY A 243 14.80 -0.51 32.81
C GLY A 243 13.43 -0.09 32.29
N ASP A 244 13.39 0.57 31.13
CA ASP A 244 12.16 1.10 30.54
C ASP A 244 11.56 0.18 29.46
N ALA A 245 10.29 0.43 29.15
CA ALA A 245 9.51 -0.37 28.23
C ALA A 245 9.99 -0.27 26.79
N LEU A 246 10.55 0.87 26.35
CA LEU A 246 11.07 1.01 25.00
C LEU A 246 12.29 0.11 24.83
N PHE A 247 13.23 0.19 25.77
CA PHE A 247 14.42 -0.64 25.75
C PHE A 247 14.09 -2.13 25.80
N HIS A 248 13.06 -2.52 26.54
CA HIS A 248 12.51 -3.87 26.52
C HIS A 248 11.99 -4.27 25.14
N SER A 249 11.06 -3.51 24.55
CA SER A 249 10.52 -3.75 23.21
C SER A 249 11.60 -3.90 22.14
N MET A 250 12.66 -3.08 22.20
CA MET A 250 13.76 -3.17 21.23
C MET A 250 14.60 -4.45 21.38
N GLN A 251 14.76 -4.98 22.61
CA GLN A 251 15.41 -6.27 22.81
C GLN A 251 14.54 -7.43 22.30
N VAL A 252 13.24 -7.40 22.58
CA VAL A 252 12.30 -8.42 22.12
C VAL A 252 12.24 -8.44 20.59
N TYR A 253 12.22 -7.27 19.95
CA TYR A 253 12.36 -7.14 18.50
C TYR A 253 13.68 -7.73 17.98
N GLY A 254 14.81 -7.42 18.61
CA GLY A 254 16.12 -7.95 18.19
C GLY A 254 16.16 -9.48 18.19
N LEU A 255 15.64 -10.10 19.25
CA LEU A 255 15.52 -11.56 19.33
C LEU A 255 14.55 -12.13 18.29
N ALA A 256 13.42 -11.47 18.09
CA ALA A 256 12.45 -11.86 17.07
C ALA A 256 13.04 -11.78 15.66
N LYS A 257 13.90 -10.78 15.38
CA LYS A 257 14.63 -10.60 14.13
C LYS A 257 15.65 -11.72 13.90
N ASP A 258 16.31 -12.19 14.94
CA ASP A 258 17.24 -13.33 14.83
C ASP A 258 16.51 -14.64 14.49
N GLU A 259 15.31 -14.85 15.04
CA GLU A 259 14.50 -16.05 14.81
C GLU A 259 13.72 -16.03 13.49
N MET A 260 13.04 -14.91 13.18
CA MET A 260 12.16 -14.78 12.00
C MET A 260 12.41 -13.44 11.26
N PRO A 261 13.59 -13.26 10.62
CA PRO A 261 14.04 -11.98 10.07
C PRO A 261 13.21 -11.42 8.91
N TYR A 262 12.34 -12.22 8.29
CA TYR A 262 11.53 -11.82 7.12
C TYR A 262 10.02 -11.91 7.40
N ASP A 263 9.62 -12.13 8.64
CA ASP A 263 8.21 -12.26 9.02
C ASP A 263 7.70 -10.93 9.60
N GLU A 264 7.16 -10.07 8.73
CA GLU A 264 6.65 -8.74 9.10
C GLU A 264 5.69 -8.80 10.30
N ASP A 265 4.70 -9.72 10.26
CA ASP A 265 3.67 -9.83 11.29
C ASP A 265 4.28 -10.16 12.66
N PHE A 266 5.26 -11.06 12.67
CA PHE A 266 5.92 -11.45 13.90
C PHE A 266 6.83 -10.35 14.46
N LEU A 267 7.59 -9.68 13.59
CA LEU A 267 8.46 -8.57 13.99
C LEU A 267 7.64 -7.39 14.54
N LEU A 268 6.51 -7.06 13.91
CA LEU A 268 5.60 -6.04 14.40
C LEU A 268 4.97 -6.45 15.74
N ALA A 269 4.57 -7.72 15.90
CA ALA A 269 4.05 -8.19 17.18
C ALA A 269 5.10 -8.08 18.29
N ALA A 270 6.34 -8.47 18.02
CA ALA A 270 7.46 -8.35 18.96
C ALA A 270 7.76 -6.89 19.34
N LEU A 271 7.80 -5.99 18.35
CA LEU A 271 8.10 -4.58 18.58
C LEU A 271 6.98 -3.86 19.33
N LEU A 272 5.72 -4.16 18.99
CA LEU A 272 4.55 -3.37 19.41
C LEU A 272 3.75 -3.97 20.58
N HIS A 273 4.07 -5.19 21.06
CA HIS A 273 3.23 -5.89 22.05
C HIS A 273 2.94 -5.09 23.34
N ASP A 274 3.83 -4.15 23.69
CA ASP A 274 3.81 -3.42 24.96
C ASP A 274 3.49 -1.92 24.81
N VAL A 275 3.19 -1.42 23.60
CA VAL A 275 2.94 0.04 23.38
C VAL A 275 1.80 0.59 24.22
N GLY A 276 0.82 -0.26 24.57
CA GLY A 276 -0.29 0.13 25.42
C GLY A 276 0.13 0.50 26.85
N LYS A 277 1.33 0.15 27.31
CA LYS A 277 1.82 0.54 28.65
C LYS A 277 2.01 2.05 28.80
N ALA A 278 2.20 2.78 27.70
CA ALA A 278 2.22 4.25 27.73
C ALA A 278 0.83 4.88 27.76
N ILE A 279 -0.23 4.12 27.47
CA ILE A 279 -1.61 4.59 27.33
C ILE A 279 -2.41 4.20 28.58
N ASP A 280 -2.51 2.90 28.86
CA ASP A 280 -3.16 2.33 30.04
C ASP A 280 -2.30 1.15 30.56
N PRO A 281 -1.50 1.37 31.61
CA PRO A 281 -0.68 0.31 32.21
C PRO A 281 -1.49 -0.85 32.83
N ASP A 282 -2.74 -0.62 33.23
CA ASP A 282 -3.56 -1.63 33.92
C ASP A 282 -4.21 -2.61 32.92
N ASP A 283 -4.52 -2.14 31.71
CA ASP A 283 -5.04 -2.96 30.59
C ASP A 283 -4.28 -2.68 29.28
N HIS A 284 -2.95 -2.82 29.34
CA HIS A 284 -2.06 -2.44 28.24
C HIS A 284 -2.32 -3.22 26.95
N VAL A 285 -2.81 -4.45 27.06
CA VAL A 285 -3.14 -5.27 25.88
C VAL A 285 -4.33 -4.67 25.12
N ALA A 286 -5.41 -4.31 25.83
CA ALA A 286 -6.56 -3.70 25.20
C ALA A 286 -6.20 -2.33 24.61
N ALA A 287 -5.45 -1.51 25.37
CA ALA A 287 -5.01 -0.20 24.90
C ALA A 287 -4.10 -0.27 23.67
N ALA A 288 -3.20 -1.27 23.60
CA ALA A 288 -2.36 -1.49 22.42
C ALA A 288 -3.21 -1.86 21.19
N LEU A 289 -4.16 -2.79 21.33
CA LEU A 289 -5.02 -3.23 20.23
C LEU A 289 -5.94 -2.12 19.72
N GLU A 290 -6.47 -1.29 20.62
CA GLU A 290 -7.28 -0.11 20.26
C GLU A 290 -6.44 0.94 19.52
N ALA A 291 -5.26 1.26 20.03
CA ALA A 291 -4.37 2.25 19.39
C ALA A 291 -3.83 1.80 18.02
N LEU A 292 -3.72 0.49 17.80
CA LEU A 292 -3.21 -0.11 16.56
C LEU A 292 -4.33 -0.57 15.61
N GLU A 293 -5.59 -0.32 15.95
CA GLU A 293 -6.74 -0.73 15.13
C GLU A 293 -6.63 -0.15 13.70
N GLY A 294 -6.80 -1.01 12.69
CA GLY A 294 -6.71 -0.62 11.28
C GLY A 294 -5.29 -0.56 10.69
N PHE A 295 -4.25 -0.75 11.51
CA PHE A 295 -2.84 -0.77 11.08
C PHE A 295 -2.19 -2.15 11.12
N LEU A 296 -2.81 -3.11 11.80
CA LEU A 296 -2.30 -4.47 11.97
C LEU A 296 -3.00 -5.48 11.07
N SER A 297 -2.26 -6.52 10.67
CA SER A 297 -2.86 -7.76 10.17
C SER A 297 -3.59 -8.50 11.30
N GLU A 298 -4.46 -9.45 10.92
CA GLU A 298 -5.15 -10.33 11.86
C GLU A 298 -4.14 -11.11 12.73
N ARG A 299 -3.02 -11.57 12.14
CA ARG A 299 -1.98 -12.32 12.84
C ARG A 299 -1.25 -11.47 13.86
N THR A 300 -0.80 -10.29 13.49
CA THR A 300 -0.11 -9.37 14.40
C THR A 300 -0.99 -9.01 15.59
N GLY A 301 -2.24 -8.63 15.34
CA GLY A 301 -3.21 -8.32 16.39
C GLY A 301 -3.48 -9.52 17.30
N TRP A 302 -3.58 -10.73 16.75
CA TRP A 302 -3.79 -11.95 17.55
C TRP A 302 -2.61 -12.28 18.45
N LEU A 303 -1.37 -12.13 17.96
CA LEU A 303 -0.16 -12.35 18.76
C LEU A 303 -0.09 -11.37 19.93
N ILE A 304 -0.30 -10.07 19.67
CA ILE A 304 -0.36 -9.03 20.71
C ILE A 304 -1.48 -9.34 21.72
N ALA A 305 -2.67 -9.71 21.26
CA ALA A 305 -3.80 -10.01 22.14
C ALA A 305 -3.54 -11.17 23.13
N HIS A 306 -2.64 -12.09 22.77
CA HIS A 306 -2.41 -13.31 23.53
C HIS A 306 -1.02 -13.39 24.18
N HIS A 307 -0.12 -12.43 23.98
CA HIS A 307 1.26 -12.50 24.47
C HIS A 307 1.34 -12.76 26.00
N MET A 308 0.44 -12.17 26.79
CA MET A 308 0.37 -12.39 28.24
C MET A 308 -0.04 -13.82 28.65
N GLU A 309 -0.67 -14.59 27.77
CA GLU A 309 -0.99 -16.00 28.03
C GLU A 309 0.28 -16.87 28.04
N THR A 310 1.36 -16.45 27.40
CA THR A 310 2.64 -17.17 27.40
C THR A 310 3.25 -17.24 28.81
N HIS A 311 3.13 -16.17 29.60
CA HIS A 311 3.49 -16.18 31.02
C HIS A 311 2.65 -17.17 31.82
N LYS A 312 1.34 -17.21 31.58
CA LYS A 312 0.44 -18.15 32.27
C LYS A 312 0.74 -19.61 31.91
N ILE A 313 1.16 -19.86 30.66
CA ILE A 313 1.61 -21.19 30.23
C ILE A 313 2.89 -21.59 30.97
N HIS A 314 3.89 -20.69 30.99
CA HIS A 314 5.17 -20.92 31.65
C HIS A 314 5.01 -21.15 33.16
N ASP A 315 4.23 -20.28 33.82
CA ASP A 315 3.96 -20.35 35.25
C ASP A 315 2.98 -21.48 35.61
N ARG A 316 2.47 -22.20 34.61
CA ARG A 316 1.50 -23.30 34.74
C ARG A 316 0.20 -22.88 35.42
N THR A 317 -0.20 -21.62 35.25
CA THR A 317 -1.43 -21.03 35.79
C THR A 317 -2.56 -20.95 34.77
N ILE A 318 -2.28 -21.23 33.50
CA ILE A 318 -3.30 -21.22 32.44
C ILE A 318 -4.35 -22.32 32.63
N GLY A 319 -5.62 -21.97 32.46
CA GLY A 319 -6.73 -22.94 32.53
C GLY A 319 -6.72 -23.93 31.35
N ALA A 320 -6.99 -25.21 31.62
CA ALA A 320 -6.91 -26.29 30.62
C ALA A 320 -7.71 -26.04 29.34
N ARG A 321 -8.93 -25.48 29.45
CA ARG A 321 -9.77 -25.13 28.28
C ARG A 321 -9.16 -24.03 27.43
N ARG A 322 -8.59 -23.00 28.08
CA ARG A 322 -7.96 -21.87 27.39
C ARG A 322 -6.68 -22.33 26.69
N ARG A 323 -5.84 -23.11 27.38
CA ARG A 323 -4.65 -23.73 26.80
C ARG A 323 -4.98 -24.58 25.58
N LYS A 324 -6.02 -25.43 25.66
CA LYS A 324 -6.44 -26.26 24.53
C LYS A 324 -6.79 -25.43 23.29
N ARG A 325 -7.54 -24.33 23.47
CA ARG A 325 -7.88 -23.44 22.35
C ARG A 325 -6.66 -22.74 21.74
N LEU A 326 -5.71 -22.33 22.58
CA LEU A 326 -4.45 -21.73 22.09
C LEU A 326 -3.67 -22.74 21.25
N VAL A 327 -3.49 -23.97 21.74
CA VAL A 327 -2.73 -25.03 21.04
C VAL A 327 -3.36 -25.42 19.71
N GLU A 328 -4.68 -25.30 19.57
CA GLU A 328 -5.39 -25.59 18.31
C GLU A 328 -5.29 -24.44 17.30
N HIS A 329 -4.74 -23.27 17.68
CA HIS A 329 -4.64 -22.11 16.81
C HIS A 329 -3.45 -22.22 15.83
N PRO A 330 -3.59 -21.81 14.55
CA PRO A 330 -2.50 -21.90 13.57
C PRO A 330 -1.22 -21.15 13.95
N TRP A 331 -1.33 -20.05 14.71
CA TRP A 331 -0.21 -19.20 15.14
C TRP A 331 0.26 -19.51 16.57
N TYR A 332 -0.08 -20.68 17.11
CA TYR A 332 0.31 -21.06 18.47
C TYR A 332 1.83 -21.08 18.67
N ASP A 333 2.56 -21.68 17.73
CA ASP A 333 4.01 -21.80 17.85
C ASP A 333 4.69 -20.42 17.80
N ASP A 334 4.21 -19.53 16.92
CA ASP A 334 4.64 -18.12 16.88
C ASP A 334 4.38 -17.42 18.22
N LEU A 335 3.22 -17.62 18.84
CA LEU A 335 2.93 -17.04 20.15
C LEU A 335 3.88 -17.54 21.23
N ILE A 336 4.25 -18.82 21.21
CA ILE A 336 5.23 -19.37 22.15
C ILE A 336 6.60 -18.75 21.93
N LEU A 337 7.04 -18.64 20.69
CA LEU A 337 8.31 -18.01 20.32
C LEU A 337 8.35 -16.52 20.72
N LEU A 338 7.26 -15.79 20.50
CA LEU A 338 7.13 -14.40 20.97
C LEU A 338 7.28 -14.31 22.50
N GLY A 339 6.66 -15.22 23.24
CA GLY A 339 6.79 -15.30 24.69
C GLY A 339 8.19 -15.74 25.18
N GLU A 340 8.98 -16.41 24.34
CA GLU A 340 10.38 -16.69 24.60
C GLU A 340 11.23 -15.44 24.42
N CYS A 341 11.07 -14.75 23.28
CA CYS A 341 11.71 -13.46 23.00
C CYS A 341 11.41 -12.43 24.10
N ASP A 342 10.15 -12.31 24.56
CA ASP A 342 9.75 -11.42 25.65
C ASP A 342 10.48 -11.70 26.98
N ARG A 343 10.66 -12.99 27.31
CA ARG A 343 11.37 -13.35 28.54
C ARG A 343 12.86 -13.11 28.44
N GLU A 344 13.43 -13.36 27.27
CA GLU A 344 14.86 -13.24 27.02
C GLU A 344 15.30 -11.78 26.80
N GLY A 345 14.40 -10.91 26.34
CA GLY A 345 14.62 -9.47 26.11
C GLY A 345 14.73 -8.62 27.38
N ARG A 346 15.43 -9.12 28.40
CA ARG A 346 15.51 -8.53 29.75
C ARG A 346 16.96 -8.40 30.22
N ILE A 347 17.83 -7.98 29.32
CA ILE A 347 19.28 -7.90 29.53
C ILE A 347 19.69 -6.43 29.75
N PRO A 348 20.20 -6.07 30.95
CA PRO A 348 20.70 -4.72 31.19
C PRO A 348 21.87 -4.36 30.27
N GLY A 349 21.79 -3.21 29.62
CA GLY A 349 22.87 -2.69 28.77
C GLY A 349 23.11 -3.48 27.47
N ALA A 350 22.14 -4.28 27.04
CA ALA A 350 22.16 -4.88 25.71
C ALA A 350 22.29 -3.81 24.60
N ALA A 351 22.97 -4.17 23.51
CA ALA A 351 22.94 -3.36 22.30
C ALA A 351 21.60 -3.60 21.59
N VAL A 352 20.91 -2.52 21.26
CA VAL A 352 19.65 -2.56 20.51
C VAL A 352 19.70 -1.54 19.39
N GLU A 353 18.95 -1.81 18.33
CA GLU A 353 18.68 -0.85 17.25
C GLU A 353 17.77 0.29 17.75
N SER A 354 17.75 1.40 17.02
CA SER A 354 16.75 2.45 17.25
C SER A 354 15.36 2.04 16.74
N PRO A 355 14.27 2.62 17.27
CA PRO A 355 12.91 2.36 16.76
C PRO A 355 12.78 2.67 15.27
N GLU A 356 13.43 3.73 14.79
CA GLU A 356 13.45 4.12 13.38
C GLU A 356 14.13 3.04 12.52
N GLU A 357 15.32 2.57 12.91
CA GLU A 357 16.03 1.51 12.18
C GLU A 357 15.22 0.20 12.12
N ALA A 358 14.53 -0.14 13.22
CA ALA A 358 13.69 -1.33 13.28
C ALA A 358 12.46 -1.23 12.35
N LEU A 359 11.79 -0.08 12.34
CA LEU A 359 10.64 0.18 11.48
C LEU A 359 11.04 0.24 10.00
N ASP A 360 12.14 0.93 9.67
CA ASP A 360 12.70 0.98 8.31
C ASP A 360 13.02 -0.44 7.79
N TYR A 361 13.55 -1.31 8.66
CA TYR A 361 13.82 -2.71 8.30
C TYR A 361 12.53 -3.49 8.00
N ILE A 362 11.50 -3.33 8.83
CA ILE A 362 10.21 -4.00 8.63
C ILE A 362 9.52 -3.49 7.35
N GLU A 363 9.57 -2.18 7.11
CA GLU A 363 9.04 -1.55 5.90
C GLU A 363 9.69 -2.09 4.63
N GLN A 364 11.01 -2.30 4.63
CA GLN A 364 11.70 -2.91 3.50
C GLN A 364 11.27 -4.36 3.23
N ILE A 365 10.87 -5.12 4.25
CA ILE A 365 10.33 -6.48 4.06
C ILE A 365 9.02 -6.41 3.27
N GLU A 366 8.12 -5.49 3.64
CA GLU A 366 6.86 -5.26 2.92
C GLU A 366 7.14 -4.94 1.44
N GLU A 367 8.07 -4.04 1.15
CA GLU A 367 8.39 -3.66 -0.23
C GLU A 367 9.04 -4.80 -1.04
N MET A 368 9.79 -5.68 -0.38
CA MET A 368 10.49 -6.79 -1.04
C MET A 368 9.58 -8.00 -1.33
N PHE A 369 8.58 -8.24 -0.48
CA PHE A 369 7.79 -9.47 -0.50
C PHE A 369 6.26 -9.28 -0.61
N GLY A 370 5.78 -8.03 -0.54
CA GLY A 370 4.37 -7.62 -0.63
C GLY A 370 3.80 -7.48 -2.04
#